data_AF-A0AA96WDQ9-F1
#
_entry.id   AF-A0AA96WDQ9-F1
#
_cell.length_a   1.000
_cell.length_b   1.000
_cell.length_c   1.000
_cell.angle_alpha   90.00
_cell.angle_beta   90.00
_cell.angle_gamma   90.00
#
_symmetry.space_group_name_H-M   'P 1'
#
loop_
_entity.id
_entity.type
_entity.pdbx_description
1 polymer ?
#
loop_
_entity_poly.entity_id
_entity_poly.type
_entity_poly.pdbx_seq_one_letter_code
_entity_poly.pdbx_strand_id
1 'polypeptide(L)'
;MDWFEDKDTQVFCLFVEHYPTLKAAQAATPEQLTEFFTSHKVVRRRAIARPIEQIAHGSPLTEDAAIVVPSQWLVQALTHQLKGLLKTLNEINDKIAALFADHPDAEFFANLPGAGPHLAPRLLVAFGEDRTRYPQAQDLLRYSGIAPVTESSGNKCWVHWRWSCPTFCDKHSLSGQTSPANSRCGQMPSTNYSAKKARLIRWQCGHSRSSGFGFCFAVGKMMNRMMR
;
A
#
# COMPACT_ATOMS: atom_id res chain seq x y z
N MET A 1 13.98 19.24 2.26
CA MET A 1 15.25 18.50 2.43
C MET A 1 15.13 17.26 1.57
N ASP A 2 15.79 17.30 0.43
CA ASP A 2 15.58 16.35 -0.68
C ASP A 2 16.87 15.55 -0.97
N TRP A 3 17.73 15.50 0.05
CA TRP A 3 19.01 14.77 0.12
C TRP A 3 18.80 13.26 0.13
N PHE A 4 17.72 12.83 0.78
CA PHE A 4 17.27 11.43 0.84
C PHE A 4 15.94 11.33 0.08
N GLU A 5 15.86 10.34 -0.80
CA GLU A 5 14.62 9.95 -1.50
C GLU A 5 13.66 9.31 -0.47
N ASP A 6 14.18 8.38 0.33
CA ASP A 6 13.43 7.64 1.36
C ASP A 6 13.81 8.09 2.78
N LYS A 7 12.88 8.76 3.47
CA LYS A 7 13.05 9.37 4.82
C LYS A 7 12.67 8.43 5.97
N ASP A 8 12.04 7.32 5.65
CA ASP A 8 11.68 6.19 6.51
C ASP A 8 12.83 5.16 6.61
N THR A 9 14.08 5.58 6.36
CA THR A 9 15.25 4.70 6.38
C THR A 9 16.08 4.86 7.66
N GLN A 10 16.68 3.76 8.10
CA GLN A 10 17.60 3.74 9.24
C GLN A 10 18.84 4.63 8.99
N VAL A 11 19.28 4.75 7.73
CA VAL A 11 20.41 5.58 7.32
C VAL A 11 20.08 7.07 7.43
N PHE A 12 18.87 7.49 7.05
CA PHE A 12 18.42 8.87 7.27
C PHE A 12 18.45 9.23 8.76
N CYS A 13 17.96 8.34 9.63
CA CYS A 13 17.98 8.56 11.07
C CYS A 13 19.41 8.73 11.62
N LEU A 14 20.33 7.85 11.21
CA LEU A 14 21.73 7.90 11.63
C LEU A 14 22.46 9.15 11.10
N PHE A 15 22.12 9.59 9.89
CA PHE A 15 22.66 10.82 9.30
C PHE A 15 22.22 12.05 10.10
N VAL A 16 20.94 12.14 10.48
CA VAL A 16 20.40 13.26 11.28
C VAL A 16 20.91 13.24 12.72
N GLU A 17 21.15 12.06 13.30
CA GLU A 17 21.81 11.93 14.60
C GLU A 17 23.27 12.45 14.55
N HIS A 18 24.00 12.21 13.45
CA HIS A 18 25.40 12.61 13.30
C HIS A 18 25.58 14.07 12.82
N TYR A 19 24.74 14.52 11.90
CA TYR A 19 24.75 15.87 11.31
C TYR A 19 23.40 16.57 11.51
N PRO A 20 23.12 17.07 12.73
CA PRO A 20 21.79 17.57 13.09
C PRO A 20 21.45 18.97 12.53
N THR A 21 22.41 19.65 11.88
CA THR A 21 22.20 20.93 11.20
C THR A 21 22.92 20.97 9.86
N LEU A 22 22.46 21.83 8.94
CA LEU A 22 23.13 22.05 7.65
C LEU A 22 24.59 22.52 7.84
N LYS A 23 24.86 23.44 8.76
CA LYS A 23 26.23 23.91 9.04
C LYS A 23 27.13 22.78 9.55
N ALA A 24 26.61 21.85 10.35
CA ALA A 24 27.36 20.66 10.77
C ALA A 24 27.64 19.70 9.60
N ALA A 25 26.67 19.50 8.69
CA ALA A 25 26.86 18.69 7.48
C ALA A 25 27.86 19.32 6.49
N GLN A 26 27.86 20.65 6.38
CA GLN A 26 28.78 21.42 5.51
C GLN A 26 30.21 21.52 6.07
N ALA A 27 30.38 21.38 7.39
CA ALA A 27 31.69 21.32 8.02
C ALA A 27 32.42 19.98 7.78
N ALA A 28 31.68 18.93 7.39
CA ALA A 28 32.25 17.65 7.00
C ALA A 28 32.83 17.71 5.58
N THR A 29 33.94 17.02 5.36
CA THR A 29 34.52 16.89 4.01
C THR A 29 33.67 15.97 3.12
N PRO A 30 33.70 16.14 1.79
CA PRO A 30 33.04 15.22 0.86
C PRO A 30 33.48 13.75 1.03
N GLU A 31 34.73 13.54 1.47
CA GLU A 31 35.28 12.22 1.78
C GLU A 31 34.62 11.61 3.01
N GLN A 32 34.51 12.35 4.12
CA GLN A 32 33.80 11.92 5.34
C GLN A 32 32.32 11.60 5.08
N LEU A 33 31.64 12.43 4.25
CA LEU A 33 30.26 12.14 3.84
C LEU A 33 30.18 10.86 2.99
N THR A 34 31.13 10.65 2.07
CA THR A 34 31.21 9.43 1.25
C THR A 34 31.48 8.19 2.10
N GLU A 35 32.38 8.28 3.08
CA GLU A 35 32.67 7.21 4.05
C GLU A 35 31.46 6.89 4.91
N PHE A 36 30.74 7.91 5.40
CA PHE A 36 29.47 7.73 6.11
C PHE A 36 28.46 6.94 5.26
N PHE A 37 28.20 7.35 4.02
CA PHE A 37 27.23 6.64 3.17
C PHE A 37 27.70 5.21 2.83
N THR A 38 28.99 5.01 2.59
CA THR A 38 29.56 3.70 2.24
C THR A 38 29.52 2.72 3.41
N SER A 39 29.87 3.15 4.62
CA SER A 39 29.77 2.34 5.85
C SER A 39 28.33 1.93 6.17
N HIS A 40 27.35 2.77 5.83
CA HIS A 40 25.92 2.48 5.93
C HIS A 40 25.35 1.71 4.71
N LYS A 41 26.21 1.09 3.90
CA LYS A 41 25.86 0.23 2.75
C LYS A 41 25.10 0.93 1.61
N VAL A 42 25.20 2.25 1.48
CA VAL A 42 24.69 2.98 0.31
C VAL A 42 25.68 2.83 -0.83
N VAL A 43 25.39 1.95 -1.80
CA VAL A 43 26.32 1.61 -2.91
C VAL A 43 26.08 2.44 -4.19
N ARG A 44 24.87 2.98 -4.36
CA ARG A 44 24.49 3.70 -5.59
C ARG A 44 25.21 5.05 -5.67
N ARG A 45 26.19 5.20 -6.56
CA ARG A 45 26.96 6.46 -6.74
C ARG A 45 26.09 7.73 -6.77
N ARG A 46 24.96 7.73 -7.48
CA ARG A 46 24.02 8.87 -7.51
C ARG A 46 23.41 9.20 -6.14
N ALA A 47 23.11 8.19 -5.32
CA ALA A 47 22.57 8.37 -3.98
C ALA A 47 23.60 8.84 -2.94
N ILE A 48 24.88 8.89 -3.30
CA ILE A 48 25.95 9.50 -2.49
C ILE A 48 26.28 10.91 -3.02
N ALA A 49 26.55 11.02 -4.32
CA ALA A 49 26.98 12.27 -4.94
C ALA A 49 25.92 13.38 -4.84
N ARG A 50 24.64 13.05 -5.08
CA ARG A 50 23.53 14.01 -5.02
C ARG A 50 23.38 14.67 -3.65
N PRO A 51 23.28 13.93 -2.51
CA PRO A 51 23.25 14.57 -1.20
C PRO A 51 24.48 15.42 -0.91
N ILE A 52 25.70 14.97 -1.27
CA ILE A 52 26.94 15.76 -1.05
C ILE A 52 26.88 17.10 -1.80
N GLU A 53 26.52 17.10 -3.08
CA GLU A 53 26.35 18.31 -3.89
C GLU A 53 25.27 19.24 -3.32
N GLN A 54 24.13 18.69 -2.92
CA GLN A 54 23.02 19.45 -2.33
C GLN A 54 23.30 19.98 -0.92
N ILE A 55 24.18 19.35 -0.15
CA ILE A 55 24.67 19.86 1.14
C ILE A 55 25.65 21.01 0.89
N ALA A 56 26.62 20.83 -0.02
CA ALA A 56 27.61 21.85 -0.37
C ALA A 56 26.97 23.15 -0.91
N HIS A 57 25.94 23.04 -1.75
CA HIS A 57 25.21 24.19 -2.29
C HIS A 57 23.97 24.61 -1.47
N GLY A 58 23.70 23.95 -0.34
CA GLY A 58 22.56 24.27 0.52
C GLY A 58 22.74 25.63 1.21
N SER A 59 21.70 26.48 1.18
CA SER A 59 21.65 27.70 1.99
C SER A 59 20.68 27.50 3.17
N PRO A 60 21.03 27.89 4.41
CA PRO A 60 20.11 27.84 5.53
C PRO A 60 18.98 28.87 5.36
N LEU A 61 17.75 28.49 5.68
CA LEU A 61 16.58 29.40 5.63
C LEU A 61 16.67 30.52 6.67
N THR A 62 17.28 30.24 7.82
CA THR A 62 17.58 31.21 8.87
C THR A 62 18.86 30.78 9.60
N GLU A 63 19.59 31.77 10.12
CA GLU A 63 20.74 31.54 10.99
C GLU A 63 20.44 31.85 12.47
N ASP A 64 19.22 32.26 12.78
CA ASP A 64 18.81 32.62 14.15
C ASP A 64 18.85 31.40 15.08
N ALA A 65 19.75 31.47 16.08
CA ALA A 65 19.91 30.45 17.10
C ALA A 65 18.62 30.17 17.89
N ALA A 66 17.76 31.19 18.08
CA ALA A 66 16.48 31.04 18.78
C ALA A 66 15.50 30.12 18.02
N ILE A 67 15.67 29.95 16.71
CA ILE A 67 14.88 29.04 15.87
C ILE A 67 15.63 27.73 15.64
N VAL A 68 16.94 27.80 15.33
CA VAL A 68 17.75 26.63 14.96
C VAL A 68 17.91 25.65 16.13
N VAL A 69 18.22 26.13 17.34
CA VAL A 69 18.46 25.26 18.51
C VAL A 69 17.23 24.43 18.91
N PRO A 70 16.03 25.01 19.15
CA PRO A 70 14.86 24.20 19.49
C PRO A 70 14.39 23.30 18.32
N SER A 71 14.55 23.75 17.07
CA SER A 71 14.26 22.91 15.89
C SER A 71 15.18 21.70 15.82
N GLN A 72 16.47 21.86 16.15
CA GLN A 72 17.44 20.78 16.20
C GLN A 72 17.05 19.73 17.25
N TRP A 73 16.68 20.16 18.47
CA TRP A 73 16.22 19.26 19.52
C TRP A 73 14.95 18.51 19.15
N LEU A 74 13.98 19.18 18.53
CA LEU A 74 12.76 18.55 18.03
C LEU A 74 13.05 17.48 16.97
N VAL A 75 13.92 17.79 16.00
CA VAL A 75 14.34 16.85 14.96
C VAL A 75 15.06 15.64 15.55
N GLN A 76 15.94 15.83 16.54
CA GLN A 76 16.62 14.73 17.24
C GLN A 76 15.62 13.83 18.00
N ALA A 77 14.67 14.44 18.74
CA ALA A 77 13.64 13.69 19.46
C ALA A 77 12.74 12.86 18.53
N LEU A 78 12.28 13.45 17.41
CA LEU A 78 11.50 12.75 16.38
C LEU A 78 12.31 11.64 15.69
N THR A 79 13.61 11.86 15.48
CA THR A 79 14.51 10.86 14.87
C THR A 79 14.67 9.63 15.75
N HIS A 80 14.81 9.81 17.08
CA HIS A 80 14.83 8.68 18.02
C HIS A 80 13.51 7.90 18.03
N GLN A 81 12.36 8.58 17.96
CA GLN A 81 11.05 7.93 17.84
C GLN A 81 10.94 7.13 16.53
N LEU A 82 11.29 7.73 15.40
CA LEU A 82 11.25 7.09 14.08
C LEU A 82 12.14 5.83 14.06
N LYS A 83 13.36 5.92 14.57
CA LYS A 83 14.32 4.80 14.70
C LYS A 83 13.74 3.62 15.52
N GLY A 84 13.06 3.92 16.63
CA GLY A 84 12.33 2.91 17.42
C GLY A 84 11.18 2.26 16.65
N LEU A 85 10.40 3.05 15.89
CA LEU A 85 9.30 2.55 15.06
C LEU A 85 9.80 1.67 13.91
N LEU A 86 10.88 2.06 13.21
CA LEU A 86 11.47 1.27 12.13
C LEU A 86 12.00 -0.08 12.61
N LYS A 87 12.65 -0.12 13.78
CA LYS A 87 13.05 -1.38 14.42
C LYS A 87 11.84 -2.26 14.74
N THR A 88 10.82 -1.69 15.37
CA THR A 88 9.59 -2.41 15.74
C THR A 88 8.84 -2.94 14.50
N LEU A 89 8.83 -2.18 13.41
CA LEU A 89 8.22 -2.58 12.13
C LEU A 89 8.92 -3.79 11.52
N ASN A 90 10.26 -3.85 11.58
CA ASN A 90 11.01 -5.03 11.14
C ASN A 90 10.71 -6.26 12.02
N GLU A 91 10.73 -6.09 13.35
CA GLU A 91 10.37 -7.17 14.28
C GLU A 91 8.94 -7.70 14.09
N ILE A 92 7.99 -6.82 13.71
CA ILE A 92 6.62 -7.21 13.35
C ILE A 92 6.59 -7.95 12.01
N ASN A 93 7.32 -7.49 11.00
CA ASN A 93 7.42 -8.17 9.70
C ASN A 93 8.01 -9.58 9.84
N ASP A 94 9.06 -9.76 10.65
CA ASP A 94 9.67 -11.06 10.92
C ASP A 94 8.70 -12.01 11.62
N LYS A 95 7.93 -11.51 12.60
CA LYS A 95 6.87 -12.27 13.28
C LYS A 95 5.73 -12.64 12.33
N ILE A 96 5.32 -11.74 11.43
CA ILE A 96 4.31 -12.02 10.41
C ILE A 96 4.83 -13.09 9.44
N ALA A 97 6.10 -13.03 9.02
CA ALA A 97 6.69 -14.02 8.13
C ALA A 97 6.74 -15.42 8.77
N ALA A 98 7.11 -15.52 10.05
CA ALA A 98 7.10 -16.78 10.80
C ALA A 98 5.67 -17.34 10.95
N LEU A 99 4.73 -16.56 11.48
CA LEU A 99 3.34 -16.98 11.66
C LEU A 99 2.64 -17.30 10.32
N PHE A 100 3.02 -16.64 9.23
CA PHE A 100 2.54 -16.96 7.90
C PHE A 100 3.10 -18.31 7.44
N ALA A 101 4.40 -18.59 7.62
CA ALA A 101 5.01 -19.85 7.21
C ALA A 101 4.41 -21.08 7.94
N ASP A 102 3.99 -20.92 9.20
CA ASP A 102 3.36 -21.97 9.99
C ASP A 102 1.90 -22.26 9.61
N HIS A 103 1.25 -21.39 8.82
CA HIS A 103 -0.17 -21.52 8.50
C HIS A 103 -0.42 -22.56 7.39
N PRO A 104 -1.44 -23.45 7.50
CA PRO A 104 -1.67 -24.52 6.51
C PRO A 104 -1.84 -24.03 5.06
N ASP A 105 -2.54 -22.91 4.85
CA ASP A 105 -2.72 -22.32 3.51
C ASP A 105 -1.56 -21.44 3.00
N ALA A 106 -0.44 -21.33 3.73
CA ALA A 106 0.66 -20.42 3.39
C ALA A 106 1.20 -20.64 1.97
N GLU A 107 1.44 -21.89 1.60
CA GLU A 107 1.91 -22.30 0.28
C GLU A 107 0.93 -21.87 -0.83
N PHE A 108 -0.39 -21.95 -0.57
CA PHE A 108 -1.38 -21.53 -1.56
C PHE A 108 -1.30 -20.03 -1.85
N PHE A 109 -1.20 -19.20 -0.81
CA PHE A 109 -1.11 -17.75 -0.97
C PHE A 109 0.24 -17.27 -1.49
N ALA A 110 1.34 -17.91 -1.08
CA ALA A 110 2.70 -17.58 -1.54
C ALA A 110 2.89 -17.88 -3.04
N ASN A 111 2.21 -18.90 -3.57
CA ASN A 111 2.25 -19.26 -4.99
C ASN A 111 1.34 -18.39 -5.88
N LEU A 112 0.64 -17.38 -5.34
CA LEU A 112 -0.17 -16.47 -6.15
C LEU A 112 0.74 -15.46 -6.90
N PRO A 113 0.53 -15.25 -8.22
CA PRO A 113 1.35 -14.35 -9.01
C PRO A 113 1.22 -12.91 -8.51
N GLY A 114 2.33 -12.31 -8.12
CA GLY A 114 2.38 -10.95 -7.55
C GLY A 114 2.09 -10.88 -6.04
N ALA A 115 1.73 -12.00 -5.38
CA ALA A 115 1.62 -12.05 -3.92
C ALA A 115 3.01 -12.18 -3.28
N GLY A 116 3.77 -11.08 -3.28
CA GLY A 116 5.05 -10.99 -2.57
C GLY A 116 4.91 -11.21 -1.04
N PRO A 117 6.03 -11.24 -0.29
CA PRO A 117 6.06 -11.66 1.11
C PRO A 117 5.16 -10.84 2.06
N HIS A 118 4.82 -9.59 1.70
CA HIS A 118 3.88 -8.77 2.48
C HIS A 118 2.42 -8.90 2.01
N LEU A 119 2.18 -9.27 0.75
CA LEU A 119 0.84 -9.38 0.18
C LEU A 119 0.22 -10.76 0.44
N ALA A 120 1.00 -11.85 0.37
CA ALA A 120 0.51 -13.20 0.66
C ALA A 120 -0.15 -13.34 2.06
N PRO A 121 0.50 -12.94 3.19
CA PRO A 121 -0.15 -12.96 4.51
C PRO A 121 -1.35 -12.00 4.61
N ARG A 122 -1.29 -10.84 3.94
CA ARG A 122 -2.38 -9.87 3.93
C ARG A 122 -3.62 -10.40 3.19
N LEU A 123 -3.42 -11.13 2.09
CA LEU A 123 -4.47 -11.85 1.38
C LEU A 123 -5.06 -12.96 2.25
N LEU A 124 -4.22 -13.74 2.95
CA LEU A 124 -4.68 -14.78 3.88
C LEU A 124 -5.65 -14.20 4.92
N VAL A 125 -5.26 -13.10 5.58
CA VAL A 125 -6.13 -12.38 6.53
C VAL A 125 -7.40 -11.82 5.87
N ALA A 126 -7.34 -11.40 4.60
CA ALA A 126 -8.50 -10.84 3.89
C ALA A 126 -9.58 -11.89 3.57
N PHE A 127 -9.18 -13.15 3.30
CA PHE A 127 -10.11 -14.28 3.21
C PHE A 127 -10.52 -14.79 4.60
N GLY A 128 -9.59 -14.77 5.57
CA GLY A 128 -9.78 -15.29 6.92
C GLY A 128 -9.68 -16.82 7.00
N GLU A 129 -9.75 -17.34 8.23
CA GLU A 129 -9.75 -18.78 8.53
C GLU A 129 -11.09 -19.44 8.18
N ASP A 130 -12.21 -18.77 8.46
CA ASP A 130 -13.55 -19.26 8.14
C ASP A 130 -13.83 -19.19 6.63
N ARG A 131 -13.59 -20.30 5.94
CA ARG A 131 -13.91 -20.50 4.52
C ARG A 131 -15.42 -20.43 4.23
N THR A 132 -16.30 -20.66 5.21
CA THR A 132 -17.76 -20.60 5.02
C THR A 132 -18.29 -19.18 4.87
N ARG A 133 -17.51 -18.18 5.31
CA ARG A 133 -17.80 -16.74 5.17
C ARG A 133 -18.05 -16.29 3.73
N TYR A 134 -17.44 -16.96 2.74
CA TYR A 134 -17.62 -16.67 1.32
C TYR A 134 -18.02 -17.94 0.55
N PRO A 135 -19.31 -18.36 0.59
CA PRO A 135 -19.76 -19.59 -0.06
C PRO A 135 -19.57 -19.58 -1.59
N GLN A 136 -19.50 -18.40 -2.20
CA GLN A 136 -19.18 -18.22 -3.61
C GLN A 136 -18.16 -17.09 -3.79
N ALA A 137 -17.32 -17.23 -4.81
CA ALA A 137 -16.36 -16.19 -5.21
C ALA A 137 -17.03 -14.82 -5.48
N GLN A 138 -18.30 -14.81 -5.89
CA GLN A 138 -19.09 -13.61 -6.10
C GLN A 138 -19.30 -12.81 -4.81
N ASP A 139 -19.39 -13.47 -3.66
CA ASP A 139 -19.64 -12.81 -2.37
C ASP A 139 -18.39 -12.09 -1.86
N LEU A 140 -17.20 -12.67 -2.08
CA LEU A 140 -15.92 -11.97 -1.90
C LEU A 140 -15.83 -10.75 -2.83
N LEU A 141 -16.18 -10.89 -4.11
CA LEU A 141 -16.14 -9.77 -5.08
C LEU A 141 -17.13 -8.66 -4.72
N ARG A 142 -18.30 -9.00 -4.16
CA ARG A 142 -19.28 -8.03 -3.61
C ARG A 142 -18.73 -7.34 -2.37
N TYR A 143 -18.12 -8.08 -1.44
CA TYR A 143 -17.56 -7.57 -0.19
C TYR A 143 -16.35 -6.65 -0.40
N SER A 144 -15.43 -7.03 -1.31
CA SER A 144 -14.26 -6.25 -1.73
C SER A 144 -14.58 -5.04 -2.62
N GLY A 145 -15.85 -4.82 -2.96
CA GLY A 145 -16.28 -3.72 -3.81
C GLY A 145 -15.79 -3.81 -5.28
N ILE A 146 -15.22 -4.96 -5.68
CA ILE A 146 -14.78 -5.23 -7.06
C ILE A 146 -15.99 -5.47 -7.97
N ALA A 147 -16.99 -6.21 -7.49
CA ALA A 147 -18.22 -6.44 -8.24
C ALA A 147 -19.10 -5.17 -8.22
N PRO A 148 -19.49 -4.63 -9.39
CA PRO A 148 -20.34 -3.45 -9.45
C PRO A 148 -21.74 -3.71 -8.87
N VAL A 149 -22.45 -2.64 -8.58
CA VAL A 149 -23.90 -2.68 -8.33
C VAL A 149 -24.60 -2.43 -9.66
N THR A 150 -25.61 -3.23 -9.97
CA THR A 150 -26.54 -2.96 -11.06
C THR A 150 -27.92 -2.75 -10.47
N GLU A 151 -28.46 -1.57 -10.68
CA GLU A 151 -29.81 -1.20 -10.28
C GLU A 151 -30.67 -1.03 -11.53
N SER A 152 -31.86 -1.62 -11.53
CA SER A 152 -32.80 -1.52 -12.66
C SER A 152 -34.21 -1.28 -12.17
N SER A 153 -34.84 -0.21 -12.65
CA SER A 153 -36.22 0.17 -12.34
C SER A 153 -36.96 0.54 -13.62
N GLY A 154 -38.01 -0.23 -13.94
CA GLY A 154 -38.79 -0.09 -15.18
C GLY A 154 -37.91 -0.12 -16.42
N ASN A 155 -37.85 1.01 -17.13
CA ASN A 155 -37.09 1.16 -18.37
C ASN A 155 -35.62 1.61 -18.18
N LYS A 156 -35.20 1.92 -16.95
CA LYS A 156 -33.85 2.42 -16.63
C LYS A 156 -33.00 1.32 -16.00
N CYS A 157 -31.74 1.24 -16.39
CA CYS A 157 -30.71 0.41 -15.78
C CYS A 157 -29.45 1.27 -15.61
N TRP A 158 -28.85 1.25 -14.43
CA TRP A 158 -27.60 1.94 -14.15
C TRP A 158 -26.63 1.03 -13.37
N VAL A 159 -25.34 1.20 -13.65
CA VAL A 159 -24.25 0.38 -13.09
C VAL A 159 -23.27 1.33 -12.41
N HIS A 160 -22.94 1.06 -11.15
CA HIS A 160 -22.03 1.92 -10.37
C HIS A 160 -21.14 1.12 -9.40
N TRP A 161 -20.15 1.79 -8.84
CA TRP A 161 -19.26 1.22 -7.82
C TRP A 161 -20.00 0.95 -6.50
N ARG A 162 -19.53 -0.03 -5.74
CA ARG A 162 -19.99 -0.23 -4.35
C ARG A 162 -19.44 0.88 -3.45
N TRP A 163 -20.36 1.56 -2.77
CA TRP A 163 -20.08 2.51 -1.70
C TRP A 163 -19.79 1.76 -0.39
N SER A 164 -19.15 2.42 0.58
CA SER A 164 -18.87 1.85 1.92
C SER A 164 -18.15 0.48 1.96
N CYS A 165 -17.30 0.18 0.97
CA CYS A 165 -16.46 -1.02 0.97
C CYS A 165 -15.40 -0.96 2.09
N PRO A 166 -15.09 -2.08 2.79
CA PRO A 166 -13.97 -2.15 3.73
C PRO A 166 -12.64 -1.79 3.04
N THR A 167 -11.87 -0.89 3.67
CA THR A 167 -10.57 -0.41 3.15
C THR A 167 -9.52 -1.51 3.05
N PHE A 168 -9.58 -2.51 3.93
CA PHE A 168 -8.63 -3.62 3.94
C PHE A 168 -8.77 -4.55 2.72
N CYS A 169 -10.00 -4.83 2.29
CA CYS A 169 -10.29 -5.74 1.17
C CYS A 169 -10.66 -5.01 -0.12
N ASP A 170 -10.48 -3.69 -0.22
CA ASP A 170 -10.89 -2.98 -1.43
C ASP A 170 -9.98 -3.28 -2.63
N LYS A 171 -10.51 -3.02 -3.83
CA LYS A 171 -9.81 -3.22 -5.12
C LYS A 171 -8.42 -2.61 -5.20
N HIS A 172 -8.12 -1.55 -4.44
CA HIS A 172 -6.82 -0.89 -4.47
C HIS A 172 -5.85 -1.61 -3.54
N SER A 173 -6.27 -1.88 -2.29
CA SER A 173 -5.55 -2.75 -1.34
C SER A 173 -5.17 -4.11 -1.96
N LEU A 174 -6.12 -4.75 -2.66
CA LEU A 174 -5.92 -6.05 -3.31
C LEU A 174 -5.10 -5.99 -4.62
N SER A 175 -4.91 -4.81 -5.23
CA SER A 175 -4.07 -4.63 -6.43
C SER A 175 -2.71 -3.97 -6.13
N GLY A 176 -2.36 -3.81 -4.86
CA GLY A 176 -1.12 -3.15 -4.44
C GLY A 176 -1.09 -1.64 -4.70
N GLN A 177 -2.23 -1.02 -5.01
CA GLN A 177 -2.35 0.42 -5.21
C GLN A 177 -2.83 1.10 -3.93
N THR A 178 -2.21 2.22 -3.55
CA THR A 178 -2.71 3.04 -2.44
C THR A 178 -3.98 3.78 -2.87
N SER A 179 -5.14 3.41 -2.31
CA SER A 179 -6.35 4.20 -2.52
C SER A 179 -6.21 5.54 -1.79
N PRO A 180 -6.48 6.69 -2.43
CA PRO A 180 -6.71 7.91 -1.68
C PRO A 180 -7.97 7.69 -0.83
N ALA A 181 -7.86 7.89 0.47
CA ALA A 181 -9.03 8.03 1.31
C ALA A 181 -9.85 9.23 0.82
N ASN A 182 -11.17 9.09 0.76
CA ASN A 182 -12.14 10.15 0.46
C ASN A 182 -12.31 10.66 -0.99
N SER A 183 -11.64 10.13 -2.03
CA SER A 183 -11.87 10.57 -3.43
C SER A 183 -12.73 9.61 -4.29
N ARG A 184 -13.92 9.23 -3.82
CA ARG A 184 -14.97 8.62 -4.68
C ARG A 184 -16.03 9.60 -5.18
N CYS A 185 -15.68 10.89 -5.31
CA CYS A 185 -16.40 11.82 -6.18
C CYS A 185 -15.84 11.77 -7.61
N GLY A 186 -15.91 10.59 -8.24
CA GLY A 186 -15.61 10.38 -9.64
C GLY A 186 -16.81 9.76 -10.34
N GLN A 187 -17.43 10.48 -11.27
CA GLN A 187 -18.49 9.92 -12.09
C GLN A 187 -17.90 8.88 -13.03
N MET A 188 -18.28 7.62 -12.85
CA MET A 188 -18.17 6.63 -13.92
C MET A 188 -19.28 6.91 -14.96
N PRO A 189 -19.05 6.70 -16.27
CA PRO A 189 -20.08 6.98 -17.27
C PRO A 189 -21.36 6.21 -16.97
N SER A 190 -22.46 6.92 -16.68
CA SER A 190 -23.78 6.32 -16.50
C SER A 190 -24.31 5.90 -17.86
N THR A 191 -23.99 4.67 -18.27
CA THR A 191 -24.49 4.07 -19.51
C THR A 191 -25.97 3.74 -19.39
N ASN A 192 -26.80 4.77 -19.56
CA ASN A 192 -28.26 4.71 -19.55
C ASN A 192 -28.77 3.93 -20.77
N TYR A 193 -28.81 2.60 -20.67
CA TYR A 193 -29.45 1.75 -21.68
C TYR A 193 -30.94 1.56 -21.37
N SER A 194 -31.79 1.74 -22.38
CA SER A 194 -33.18 1.30 -22.33
C SER A 194 -33.23 -0.21 -22.04
N ALA A 195 -34.10 -0.62 -21.11
CA ALA A 195 -34.22 -2.00 -20.65
C ALA A 195 -34.40 -3.05 -21.78
N LYS A 196 -34.92 -2.65 -22.95
CA LYS A 196 -35.01 -3.52 -24.15
C LYS A 196 -33.66 -3.89 -24.76
N LYS A 197 -32.66 -2.99 -24.74
CA LYS A 197 -31.28 -3.24 -25.26
C LYS A 197 -30.35 -3.85 -24.21
N ALA A 198 -30.61 -3.63 -22.92
CA ALA A 198 -29.77 -4.12 -21.82
C ALA A 198 -29.76 -5.66 -21.63
N ARG A 199 -30.59 -6.43 -22.36
CA ARG A 199 -30.65 -7.90 -22.24
C ARG A 199 -29.34 -8.63 -22.59
N LEU A 200 -28.47 -8.02 -23.40
CA LEU A 200 -27.25 -8.65 -23.91
C LEU A 200 -26.03 -8.61 -22.96
N ILE A 201 -26.05 -7.80 -21.90
CA ILE A 201 -24.97 -7.72 -20.89
C ILE A 201 -25.54 -8.04 -19.50
N ARG A 202 -26.41 -9.05 -19.43
CA ARG A 202 -26.89 -9.59 -18.15
C ARG A 202 -25.96 -10.72 -17.74
N TRP A 203 -24.94 -10.41 -16.95
CA TRP A 203 -24.45 -11.40 -15.97
C TRP A 203 -25.66 -11.88 -15.19
N GLN A 204 -25.92 -13.19 -15.14
CA GLN A 204 -27.04 -13.69 -14.36
C GLN A 204 -26.69 -13.49 -12.88
N CYS A 205 -27.21 -12.40 -12.32
CA CYS A 205 -27.28 -12.21 -10.89
C CYS A 205 -28.08 -13.37 -10.30
N GLY A 206 -27.37 -14.28 -9.64
CA GLY A 206 -27.95 -14.89 -8.45
C GLY A 206 -28.18 -13.76 -7.45
N HIS A 207 -29.41 -13.28 -7.30
CA HIS A 207 -29.75 -12.00 -6.67
C HIS A 207 -29.69 -12.01 -5.10
N SER A 208 -29.08 -13.04 -4.48
CA SER A 208 -28.85 -13.36 -3.04
C SER A 208 -29.53 -14.67 -2.62
N ARG A 209 -30.53 -14.65 -1.70
CA ARG A 209 -31.58 -15.68 -1.64
C ARG A 209 -32.86 -15.02 -2.13
N SER A 210 -33.39 -15.35 -3.31
CA SER A 210 -32.83 -15.09 -4.64
C SER A 210 -31.55 -15.78 -5.22
N SER A 211 -31.60 -17.12 -5.36
CA SER A 211 -31.19 -17.91 -6.56
C SER A 211 -30.46 -17.29 -7.80
N GLY A 212 -29.36 -17.92 -8.27
CA GLY A 212 -29.20 -18.29 -9.71
C GLY A 212 -28.10 -17.71 -10.65
N PHE A 213 -26.96 -18.42 -10.75
CA PHE A 213 -26.23 -18.88 -11.98
C PHE A 213 -26.27 -18.16 -13.35
N GLY A 214 -25.08 -17.99 -13.98
CA GLY A 214 -24.85 -17.98 -15.45
C GLY A 214 -23.85 -16.92 -15.97
N PHE A 215 -22.57 -17.27 -16.22
CA PHE A 215 -21.95 -17.48 -17.56
C PHE A 215 -22.21 -16.30 -18.53
N CYS A 216 -21.25 -15.54 -19.07
CA CYS A 216 -19.82 -15.67 -19.37
C CYS A 216 -19.20 -14.25 -19.43
N PHE A 217 -17.89 -13.97 -19.46
CA PHE A 217 -16.61 -14.71 -19.29
C PHE A 217 -15.49 -13.64 -19.17
N ALA A 218 -14.26 -13.92 -18.70
CA ALA A 218 -13.72 -15.04 -17.94
C ALA A 218 -12.42 -14.62 -17.21
N VAL A 219 -12.23 -15.11 -15.99
CA VAL A 219 -10.97 -15.08 -15.22
C VAL A 219 -10.90 -16.43 -14.50
N GLY A 220 -10.46 -17.47 -15.20
CA GLY A 220 -10.60 -18.85 -14.76
C GLY A 220 -9.27 -19.55 -14.52
N LYS A 221 -8.81 -19.60 -13.26
CA LYS A 221 -8.19 -20.82 -12.67
C LYS A 221 -7.86 -20.80 -11.16
N MET A 222 -7.75 -19.65 -10.49
CA MET A 222 -7.24 -19.61 -9.10
C MET A 222 -8.27 -19.85 -7.97
N MET A 223 -9.45 -19.19 -7.97
CA MET A 223 -10.37 -19.28 -6.82
C MET A 223 -10.99 -20.66 -6.55
N ASN A 224 -11.06 -21.57 -7.52
CA ASN A 224 -11.75 -22.85 -7.34
C ASN A 224 -10.99 -23.89 -6.49
N ARG A 225 -9.73 -23.58 -6.10
CA ARG A 225 -8.90 -24.45 -5.25
C ARG A 225 -9.07 -24.16 -3.75
N MET A 226 -9.91 -23.18 -3.40
CA MET A 226 -9.95 -22.51 -2.10
C MET A 226 -11.27 -22.76 -1.32
N MET A 227 -12.18 -23.53 -1.91
CA MET A 227 -13.54 -23.81 -1.40
C MET A 227 -13.84 -25.33 -1.44
N ARG A 228 -12.84 -26.16 -1.16
CA ARG A 228 -12.94 -27.61 -0.96
C ARG A 228 -12.17 -28.00 0.29
#